data_AF-A0AAV0IBQ8-F1
#
_entry.id   AF-A0AAV0IBQ8-F1
#
_cell.length_a   1.000
_cell.length_b   1.000
_cell.length_c   1.000
_cell.angle_alpha   90.00
_cell.angle_beta   90.00
_cell.angle_gamma   90.00
#
_symmetry.space_group_name_H-M   'P 1'
#
loop_
_entity.id
_entity.type
_entity.pdbx_description
1 polymer ?
#
loop_
_entity_poly.entity_id
_entity_poly.type
_entity_poly.pdbx_seq_one_letter_code
_entity_poly.pdbx_strand_id
1 'polypeptide(L)'
;MAAIKVHGSPFSTASQRVFATLYEKDVDFEFVNVDMRTGEHKKEPFLSLNPFGQVPAYQEGDLTLFAAVEANEAKLTKVLDVYEARLSKSKYLGGDQFTLVDLHHLPNLQCLIGTPTKKLLDSRPKVSAWIADITGRPAWAKVLAMQKH
;
A
#
# COMPACT_ATOMS: atom_id res chain seq x y z
N MET A 1 -0.78 -27.32 -17.92
CA MET A 1 0.33 -26.48 -17.42
C MET A 1 0.09 -26.23 -15.94
N ALA A 2 1.11 -26.17 -15.10
CA ALA A 2 0.92 -25.93 -13.66
C ALA A 2 0.32 -24.52 -13.46
N ALA A 3 -0.88 -24.45 -12.87
CA ALA A 3 -1.49 -23.18 -12.50
C ALA A 3 -0.58 -22.46 -11.50
N ILE A 4 -0.26 -21.18 -11.75
CA ILE A 4 0.51 -20.35 -10.82
C ILE A 4 -0.28 -20.28 -9.51
N LYS A 5 0.34 -20.65 -8.39
CA LYS A 5 -0.28 -20.55 -7.06
C LYS A 5 0.31 -19.36 -6.31
N VAL A 6 -0.55 -18.51 -5.74
CA VAL A 6 -0.13 -17.41 -4.88
C VAL A 6 -0.60 -17.67 -3.47
N HIS A 7 0.35 -17.90 -2.57
CA HIS A 7 0.10 -18.07 -1.14
C HIS A 7 0.23 -16.72 -0.43
N GLY A 8 -0.80 -16.30 0.30
CA GLY A 8 -0.76 -15.01 0.99
C GLY A 8 -2.09 -14.59 1.58
N SER A 9 -2.20 -13.33 1.97
CA SER A 9 -3.44 -12.74 2.51
C SER A 9 -3.87 -11.56 1.65
N PRO A 10 -5.17 -11.37 1.34
CA PRO A 10 -5.63 -10.20 0.58
C PRO A 10 -5.36 -8.88 1.31
N PHE A 11 -5.12 -8.93 2.62
CA PHE A 11 -4.77 -7.77 3.45
C PHE A 11 -3.28 -7.43 3.45
N SER A 12 -2.41 -8.33 2.97
CA SER A 12 -0.96 -8.07 2.91
C SER A 12 -0.61 -7.19 1.71
N THR A 13 0.09 -6.09 1.97
CA THR A 13 0.56 -5.19 0.90
C THR A 13 1.53 -5.88 -0.06
N ALA A 14 2.28 -6.88 0.40
CA ALA A 14 3.16 -7.68 -0.46
C ALA A 14 2.38 -8.60 -1.39
N SER A 15 1.34 -9.27 -0.89
CA SER A 15 0.47 -10.11 -1.69
C SER A 15 -0.31 -9.29 -2.72
N GLN A 16 -0.77 -8.09 -2.34
CA GLN A 16 -1.45 -7.16 -3.26
C GLN A 16 -0.58 -6.75 -4.46
N ARG A 17 0.74 -6.58 -4.29
CA ARG A 17 1.66 -6.33 -5.43
C ARG A 17 1.69 -7.48 -6.42
N VAL A 18 1.71 -8.72 -5.92
CA VAL A 18 1.69 -9.93 -6.75
C VAL A 18 0.36 -10.03 -7.50
N PHE A 19 -0.77 -9.85 -6.81
CA PHE A 19 -2.09 -9.87 -7.44
C PHE A 19 -2.25 -8.79 -8.52
N ALA A 20 -1.86 -7.55 -8.22
CA ALA A 20 -1.94 -6.43 -9.17
C ALA A 20 -1.11 -6.73 -10.43
N THR A 21 0.10 -7.30 -10.26
CA THR A 21 0.96 -7.67 -11.39
C THR A 21 0.32 -8.75 -12.26
N LEU A 22 -0.24 -9.79 -11.65
CA LEU A 22 -0.89 -10.88 -12.38
C LEU A 22 -2.14 -10.39 -13.13
N TYR A 23 -2.95 -9.53 -12.51
CA TYR A 23 -4.12 -8.94 -13.18
C TYR A 23 -3.76 -7.97 -14.31
N GLU A 24 -2.72 -7.15 -14.17
CA GLU A 24 -2.25 -6.27 -15.27
C GLU A 24 -1.67 -7.06 -16.44
N LYS A 25 -1.16 -8.27 -16.18
CA LYS A 25 -0.61 -9.17 -17.21
C LYS A 25 -1.63 -10.17 -17.76
N ASP A 26 -2.87 -10.12 -17.28
CA ASP A 26 -3.94 -11.06 -17.65
C ASP A 26 -3.51 -12.53 -17.47
N VAL A 27 -2.85 -12.81 -16.34
CA VAL A 27 -2.36 -14.16 -16.00
C VAL A 27 -3.26 -14.78 -14.94
N ASP A 28 -3.86 -15.92 -15.27
CA ASP A 28 -4.66 -16.71 -14.32
C ASP A 28 -3.79 -17.32 -13.21
N PHE A 29 -4.30 -17.30 -11.99
CA PHE A 29 -3.64 -17.87 -10.82
C PHE A 29 -4.64 -18.45 -9.80
N GLU A 30 -4.20 -19.44 -9.05
CA GLU A 30 -4.91 -19.99 -7.90
C GLU A 30 -4.46 -19.24 -6.64
N PHE A 31 -5.40 -18.64 -5.91
CA PHE A 31 -5.10 -17.99 -4.63
C PHE A 31 -5.26 -18.98 -3.47
N VAL A 32 -4.20 -19.15 -2.68
CA VAL A 32 -4.20 -19.94 -1.44
C VAL A 32 -4.10 -18.99 -0.25
N ASN A 33 -5.22 -18.79 0.43
CA ASN A 33 -5.30 -17.85 1.56
C ASN A 33 -4.50 -18.35 2.78
N VAL A 34 -3.70 -17.46 3.36
CA VAL A 34 -2.98 -17.65 4.63
C VAL A 34 -3.66 -16.76 5.67
N ASP A 35 -4.31 -17.40 6.64
CA ASP A 35 -5.21 -16.73 7.57
C ASP A 35 -4.45 -16.03 8.71
N MET A 36 -4.62 -14.72 8.85
CA MET A 36 -4.13 -13.91 9.98
C MET A 36 -5.21 -13.69 11.07
N ARG A 37 -6.39 -14.35 10.98
CA ARG A 37 -7.59 -14.16 11.85
C ARG A 37 -7.48 -14.64 13.29
N THR A 38 -6.38 -15.25 13.74
CA THR A 38 -6.28 -15.75 15.13
C THR A 38 -6.43 -14.64 16.19
N GLY A 39 -6.41 -13.37 15.76
CA GLY A 39 -6.86 -12.24 16.57
C GLY A 39 -5.85 -11.86 17.66
N GLU A 40 -4.61 -12.33 17.55
CA GLU A 40 -3.54 -12.02 18.51
C GLU A 40 -3.29 -10.51 18.61
N HIS A 41 -3.46 -9.78 17.50
CA HIS A 41 -3.42 -8.32 17.43
C HIS A 41 -4.57 -7.59 18.18
N LYS A 42 -5.54 -8.31 18.75
CA LYS A 42 -6.64 -7.77 19.57
C LYS A 42 -6.57 -8.19 21.04
N LYS A 43 -5.45 -8.79 21.46
CA LYS A 43 -5.24 -9.30 22.82
C LYS A 43 -4.03 -8.60 23.44
N GLU A 44 -3.94 -8.59 24.77
CA GLU A 44 -2.68 -8.26 25.43
C GLU A 44 -1.62 -9.33 25.12
N PRO A 45 -0.33 -8.97 24.97
CA PRO A 45 0.25 -7.64 25.18
C PRO A 45 0.19 -6.70 23.94
N PHE A 46 -0.44 -7.12 22.84
CA PHE A 46 -0.43 -6.34 21.59
C PHE A 46 -1.24 -5.04 21.69
N LEU A 47 -2.35 -5.04 22.42
CA LEU A 47 -3.15 -3.83 22.66
C LEU A 47 -2.35 -2.76 23.43
N SER A 48 -1.41 -3.17 24.29
CA SER A 48 -0.46 -2.25 24.93
C SER A 48 0.51 -1.58 23.92
N LEU A 49 0.74 -2.19 22.75
CA LEU A 49 1.59 -1.63 21.69
C LEU A 49 0.82 -0.82 20.65
N ASN A 50 -0.44 -1.19 20.37
CA ASN A 50 -1.35 -0.44 19.52
C ASN A 50 -2.80 -0.53 20.07
N PRO A 51 -3.35 0.54 20.68
CA PRO A 51 -4.68 0.51 21.29
C PRO A 51 -5.82 0.35 20.29
N PHE A 52 -5.55 0.53 18.99
CA PHE A 52 -6.54 0.31 17.93
C PHE A 52 -6.62 -1.16 17.49
N GLY A 53 -5.76 -2.04 18.02
CA GLY A 53 -5.70 -3.45 17.62
C GLY A 53 -5.47 -3.59 16.13
N GLN A 54 -4.53 -2.81 15.58
CA GLN A 54 -4.16 -2.80 14.17
C GLN A 54 -2.67 -3.14 14.04
N VAL A 55 -2.30 -3.88 12.98
CA VAL A 55 -0.90 -4.14 12.64
C VAL A 55 -0.42 -3.13 11.59
N PRO A 56 0.86 -2.71 11.58
CA PRO A 56 1.93 -3.11 12.51
C PRO A 56 1.89 -2.35 13.84
N ALA A 57 2.58 -2.89 14.86
CA ALA A 57 3.04 -2.13 16.02
C ALA A 57 4.58 -2.11 16.00
N TYR A 58 5.20 -0.97 16.29
CA TYR A 58 6.65 -0.77 16.21
C TYR A 58 7.15 -0.21 17.54
N GLN A 59 8.19 -0.81 18.12
CA GLN A 59 8.85 -0.31 19.33
C GLN A 59 10.37 -0.49 19.19
N GLU A 60 11.10 0.61 19.34
CA GLU A 60 12.56 0.67 19.40
C GLU A 60 12.95 1.71 20.45
N GLY A 61 13.39 1.28 21.64
CA GLY A 61 13.66 2.18 22.76
C GLY A 61 12.42 2.96 23.22
N ASP A 62 12.56 4.27 23.43
CA ASP A 62 11.48 5.18 23.85
C ASP A 62 10.59 5.66 22.68
N LEU A 63 10.83 5.19 21.45
CA LEU A 63 10.07 5.62 20.28
C LEU A 63 8.67 4.99 20.27
N THR A 64 7.64 5.83 20.42
CA THR A 64 6.23 5.42 20.32
C THR A 64 5.70 5.52 18.89
N LEU A 65 4.60 4.83 18.59
CA LEU A 65 3.99 4.80 17.26
C LEU A 65 3.63 6.20 16.72
N PHE A 66 3.20 7.12 17.58
CA PHE A 66 2.85 8.49 17.16
C PHE A 66 4.09 9.30 16.75
N ALA A 67 5.17 9.23 17.53
CA ALA A 67 6.44 9.85 17.18
C ALA A 67 7.05 9.22 15.91
N ALA A 68 6.85 7.91 15.71
CA ALA A 68 7.24 7.24 14.48
C ALA A 68 6.42 7.72 13.26
N VAL A 69 5.12 8.00 13.41
CA VAL A 69 4.31 8.59 12.31
C VAL A 69 4.86 9.95 11.92
N GLU A 70 5.08 10.87 12.88
CA GLU A 70 5.60 12.21 12.59
C GLU A 70 6.99 12.16 11.92
N ALA A 71 7.91 11.36 12.45
CA ALA A 71 9.23 11.17 11.86
C ALA A 71 9.16 10.60 10.43
N ASN A 72 8.21 9.69 10.17
CA ASN A 72 8.01 9.12 8.85
C ASN A 72 7.25 10.06 7.91
N GLU A 73 6.34 10.91 8.39
CA GLU A 73 5.70 11.97 7.61
C GLU A 73 6.73 12.98 7.10
N ALA A 74 7.72 13.33 7.92
CA ALA A 74 8.83 14.20 7.50
C ALA A 74 9.70 13.56 6.41
N LYS A 75 9.97 12.25 6.51
CA LYS A 75 10.71 11.50 5.47
C LYS A 75 9.88 11.39 4.19
N LEU A 76 8.60 11.04 4.33
CA LEU A 76 7.66 10.88 3.22
C LEU A 76 7.50 12.19 2.46
N THR A 77 7.38 13.32 3.16
CA THR A 77 7.34 14.67 2.57
C THR A 77 8.46 14.88 1.57
N LYS A 78 9.72 14.58 1.96
CA LYS A 78 10.89 14.74 1.07
C LYS A 78 10.80 13.84 -0.16
N VAL A 79 10.33 12.60 -0.01
CA VAL A 79 10.16 11.67 -1.14
C VAL A 79 9.06 12.17 -2.08
N LEU A 80 7.94 12.64 -1.53
CA LEU A 80 6.83 13.17 -2.31
C LEU A 80 7.20 14.46 -3.06
N ASP A 81 8.08 15.30 -2.52
CA ASP A 81 8.62 16.47 -3.23
C ASP A 81 9.44 16.06 -4.46
N VAL A 82 10.25 15.01 -4.32
CA VAL A 82 10.97 14.42 -5.47
C VAL A 82 9.99 13.85 -6.49
N TYR A 83 8.91 13.21 -6.04
CA TYR A 83 7.90 12.66 -6.93
C TYR A 83 7.13 13.75 -7.66
N GLU A 84 6.75 14.83 -6.99
CA GLU A 84 6.10 15.98 -7.60
C GLU A 84 6.97 16.56 -8.73
N ALA A 85 8.28 16.74 -8.46
CA ALA A 85 9.23 17.20 -9.46
C ALA A 85 9.38 16.20 -10.63
N ARG A 86 9.42 14.90 -10.36
CA ARG A 86 9.50 13.85 -11.40
C ARG A 86 8.24 13.82 -12.26
N LEU A 87 7.06 13.81 -11.65
CA LEU A 87 5.76 13.75 -12.30
C LEU A 87 5.39 15.05 -13.02
N SER A 88 6.07 16.16 -12.71
CA SER A 88 6.00 17.36 -13.54
C SER A 88 6.59 17.18 -14.94
N LYS A 89 7.50 16.20 -15.10
CA LYS A 89 8.27 15.96 -16.34
C LYS A 89 7.79 14.73 -17.11
N SER A 90 7.04 13.83 -16.49
CA SER A 90 6.58 12.59 -17.12
C SER A 90 5.30 12.10 -16.45
N LYS A 91 4.50 11.32 -17.19
CA LYS A 91 3.17 10.90 -16.72
C LYS A 91 3.24 9.94 -15.52
N TYR A 92 4.22 9.06 -15.50
CA TYR A 92 4.44 8.06 -14.45
C TYR A 92 5.86 8.16 -13.90
N LEU A 93 6.15 7.50 -12.77
CA LEU A 93 7.48 7.55 -12.16
C LEU A 93 8.55 6.97 -13.10
N GLY A 94 8.20 5.88 -13.79
CA GLY A 94 9.08 5.19 -14.75
C GLY A 94 9.20 5.85 -16.12
N GLY A 95 8.37 6.86 -16.45
CA GLY A 95 8.30 7.42 -17.81
C GLY A 95 6.85 7.66 -18.24
N ASP A 96 6.58 7.63 -19.54
CA ASP A 96 5.26 8.00 -20.05
C ASP A 96 4.23 6.86 -20.06
N GLN A 97 4.66 5.67 -19.65
CA GLN A 97 3.83 4.47 -19.53
C GLN A 97 3.77 3.98 -18.09
N PHE A 98 2.63 3.40 -17.72
CA PHE A 98 2.46 2.74 -16.43
C PHE A 98 3.37 1.51 -16.38
N THR A 99 4.15 1.38 -15.32
CA THR A 99 5.08 0.27 -15.16
C THR A 99 4.99 -0.37 -13.78
N LEU A 100 5.80 -1.39 -13.58
CA LEU A 100 5.98 -2.03 -12.28
C LEU A 100 6.41 -1.03 -11.20
N VAL A 101 7.12 0.05 -11.57
CA VAL A 101 7.52 1.12 -10.65
C VAL A 101 6.28 1.74 -9.99
N ASP A 102 5.26 2.09 -10.76
CA ASP A 102 4.05 2.71 -10.25
C ASP A 102 3.18 1.71 -9.48
N LEU A 103 3.05 0.49 -10.02
CA LEU A 103 2.27 -0.60 -9.43
C LEU A 103 2.68 -0.89 -7.98
N HIS A 104 3.98 -0.89 -7.70
CA HIS A 104 4.51 -1.19 -6.36
C HIS A 104 4.04 -0.21 -5.29
N HIS A 105 3.62 1.00 -5.66
CA HIS A 105 3.14 2.01 -4.73
C HIS A 105 1.68 1.81 -4.33
N LEU A 106 0.87 1.11 -5.15
CA LEU A 106 -0.59 0.99 -4.96
C LEU A 106 -1.00 0.52 -3.57
N PRO A 107 -0.44 -0.57 -2.99
CA PRO A 107 -0.88 -1.06 -1.69
C PRO A 107 -0.66 -0.05 -0.56
N ASN A 108 0.52 0.57 -0.54
CA ASN A 108 0.88 1.51 0.52
C ASN A 108 0.10 2.82 0.38
N LEU A 109 -0.07 3.32 -0.85
CA LEU A 109 -0.89 4.50 -1.11
C LEU A 109 -2.35 4.27 -0.74
N GLN A 110 -2.91 3.11 -1.07
CA GLN A 110 -4.28 2.74 -0.68
C GLN A 110 -4.47 2.78 0.83
N CYS A 111 -3.48 2.31 1.59
CA CYS A 111 -3.50 2.41 3.05
C CYS A 111 -3.44 3.86 3.51
N LEU A 112 -2.52 4.67 2.97
CA LEU A 112 -2.31 6.06 3.37
C LEU A 112 -3.52 6.96 3.06
N ILE A 113 -4.22 6.72 1.96
CA ILE A 113 -5.43 7.48 1.57
C ILE A 113 -6.54 7.36 2.62
N GLY A 114 -6.58 6.27 3.39
CA GLY A 114 -7.54 6.09 4.50
C GLY A 114 -7.16 6.79 5.80
N THR A 115 -6.04 7.53 5.85
CA THR A 115 -5.48 8.11 7.08
C THR A 115 -5.34 9.64 6.98
N PRO A 116 -5.14 10.36 8.10
CA PRO A 116 -4.85 11.79 8.08
C PRO A 116 -3.61 12.18 7.25
N THR A 117 -2.66 11.26 7.05
CA THR A 117 -1.46 11.45 6.22
C THR A 117 -1.79 11.70 4.75
N LYS A 118 -3.03 11.39 4.29
CA LYS A 118 -3.53 11.75 2.95
C LYS A 118 -3.31 13.22 2.60
N LYS A 119 -3.34 14.13 3.59
CA LYS A 119 -3.05 15.56 3.41
C LYS A 119 -1.71 15.83 2.70
N LEU A 120 -0.70 14.98 2.91
CA LEU A 120 0.61 15.12 2.26
C LEU A 120 0.57 14.71 0.79
N LEU A 121 -0.34 13.81 0.42
CA LEU A 121 -0.55 13.40 -0.96
C LEU A 121 -1.34 14.48 -1.71
N ASP A 122 -2.38 15.02 -1.08
CA ASP A 122 -3.29 16.00 -1.68
C ASP A 122 -2.65 17.38 -1.91
N SER A 123 -1.66 17.75 -1.09
CA SER A 123 -0.96 19.04 -1.23
C SER A 123 -0.06 19.15 -2.46
N ARG A 124 0.10 18.06 -3.22
CA ARG A 124 1.01 17.94 -4.36
C ARG A 124 0.20 17.55 -5.61
N PRO A 125 -0.13 18.49 -6.50
CA PRO A 125 -1.13 18.26 -7.55
C PRO A 125 -0.71 17.18 -8.55
N LYS A 126 0.58 17.06 -8.91
CA LYS A 126 1.02 16.00 -9.84
C LYS A 126 1.01 14.63 -9.18
N VAL A 127 1.48 14.55 -7.93
CA VAL A 127 1.37 13.34 -7.11
C VAL A 127 -0.08 12.91 -6.94
N SER A 128 -0.96 13.83 -6.55
CA SER A 128 -2.38 13.55 -6.34
C SER A 128 -3.06 13.03 -7.62
N ALA A 129 -2.79 13.67 -8.77
CA ALA A 129 -3.30 13.21 -10.06
C ALA A 129 -2.75 11.82 -10.45
N TRP A 130 -1.46 11.56 -10.24
CA TRP A 130 -0.85 10.25 -10.47
C TRP A 130 -1.48 9.17 -9.59
N ILE A 131 -1.69 9.45 -8.29
CA ILE A 131 -2.35 8.54 -7.36
C ILE A 131 -3.77 8.22 -7.83
N ALA A 132 -4.54 9.23 -8.22
CA ALA A 132 -5.90 9.03 -8.73
C ALA A 132 -5.91 8.15 -9.98
N ASP A 133 -4.96 8.34 -10.90
CA ASP A 133 -4.83 7.53 -12.11
C ASP A 133 -4.49 6.06 -11.77
N ILE A 134 -3.45 5.82 -10.99
CA ILE A 134 -3.01 4.43 -10.71
C ILE A 134 -4.01 3.68 -9.83
N THR A 135 -4.65 4.34 -8.86
CA THR A 135 -5.66 3.70 -7.99
C THR A 135 -7.01 3.51 -8.69
N GLY A 136 -7.30 4.28 -9.75
CA GLY A 136 -8.47 4.12 -10.59
C GLY A 136 -8.39 2.95 -11.58
N ARG A 137 -7.27 2.22 -11.64
CA ARG A 137 -7.07 1.15 -12.63
C ARG A 137 -7.99 -0.05 -12.38
N PRO A 138 -8.60 -0.65 -13.41
CA PRO A 138 -9.47 -1.82 -13.26
C PRO A 138 -8.81 -3.01 -12.56
N ALA A 139 -7.52 -3.24 -12.81
CA ALA A 139 -6.76 -4.30 -12.14
C ALA A 139 -6.68 -4.07 -10.62
N TRP A 140 -6.51 -2.82 -10.18
CA TRP A 140 -6.48 -2.50 -8.76
C TRP A 140 -7.85 -2.70 -8.10
N ALA A 141 -8.94 -2.35 -8.79
CA ALA A 141 -10.29 -2.62 -8.30
C ALA A 141 -10.54 -4.14 -8.06
N LYS A 142 -10.00 -5.01 -8.93
CA LYS A 142 -10.05 -6.48 -8.72
C LYS A 142 -9.30 -6.89 -7.44
N VAL A 143 -8.12 -6.32 -7.18
CA VAL A 143 -7.36 -6.58 -5.94
C VAL A 143 -8.14 -6.14 -4.70
N LEU A 144 -8.76 -4.96 -4.72
CA LEU A 144 -9.58 -4.48 -3.59
C LEU A 144 -10.82 -5.36 -3.36
N ALA A 145 -11.42 -5.90 -4.43
CA ALA A 145 -12.54 -6.83 -4.31
C ALA A 145 -12.17 -8.12 -3.56
N MET A 146 -10.90 -8.57 -3.66
CA MET A 146 -10.41 -9.74 -2.93
C MET A 146 -10.39 -9.53 -1.40
N GLN A 147 -10.49 -8.29 -0.92
CA GLN A 147 -10.52 -7.97 0.52
C GLN A 147 -11.92 -8.04 1.13
N LYS A 148 -12.98 -8.17 0.31
CA LYS A 148 -14.38 -8.04 0.75
C LYS A 148 -15.01 -9.37 1.23
N HIS A 149 -14.22 -10.39 1.53
CA HIS A 149 -14.67 -11.73 1.89
C HIS A 149 -13.96 -12.27 3.13
#